data_AF-A0A518CWZ8-F1
#
_entry.id   AF-A0A518CWZ8-F1
#
_cell.length_a   1.000
_cell.length_b   1.000
_cell.length_c   1.000
_cell.angle_alpha   90.00
_cell.angle_beta   90.00
_cell.angle_gamma   90.00
#
_symmetry.space_group_name_H-M   'P 1'
#
loop_
_entity.id
_entity.type
_entity.pdbx_description
1 polymer ?
#
loop_
_entity_poly.entity_id
_entity_poly.type
_entity_poly.pdbx_seq_one_letter_code
_entity_poly.pdbx_strand_id
1 'polypeptide(L)'
;MDGPTLLESFKLDDDTKATITKCIRRKDFEWSEAFFLSILEAPRTKMEVYWTVLALRDCGTAASVPALKELLYFPKQDVKACSVLTIALIAGASESKLYGDLLLDPKYSEKGYAMWAIAAVADHRAIDAVVAYFRKNTGKIRRGELCSGAVGDGIEFLGRYISGRPDVLMLLQDIWSNRHKLPPADVARLEAVSGLPRT
;
A
#
# COMPACT_ATOMS: atom_id res chain seq x y z
N MET A 1 -12.40 -13.64 -16.39
CA MET A 1 -12.39 -12.18 -16.58
C MET A 1 -11.54 -11.65 -15.46
N ASP A 2 -10.29 -11.30 -15.76
CA ASP A 2 -9.44 -10.67 -14.77
C ASP A 2 -9.96 -9.26 -14.56
N GLY A 3 -10.33 -8.94 -13.32
CA GLY A 3 -10.77 -7.59 -12.95
C GLY A 3 -9.64 -6.57 -13.16
N PRO A 4 -9.94 -5.27 -13.07
CA PRO A 4 -8.93 -4.23 -13.18
C PRO A 4 -7.77 -4.54 -12.23
N THR A 5 -6.55 -4.33 -12.72
CA THR A 5 -5.36 -4.46 -11.87
C THR A 5 -5.50 -3.53 -10.67
N LEU A 6 -4.87 -3.89 -9.57
CA LEU A 6 -5.07 -3.18 -8.31
C LEU A 6 -4.61 -1.70 -8.37
N LEU A 7 -3.77 -1.33 -9.33
CA LEU A 7 -3.42 0.07 -9.61
C LEU A 7 -4.49 0.80 -10.44
N GLU A 8 -5.21 0.09 -11.32
CA GLU A 8 -6.26 0.68 -12.13
C GLU A 8 -7.47 1.12 -11.29
N SER A 9 -7.73 0.45 -10.16
CA SER A 9 -8.77 0.85 -9.23
C SER A 9 -8.45 2.15 -8.47
N PHE A 10 -7.20 2.62 -8.50
CA PHE A 10 -6.79 3.89 -7.90
C PHE A 10 -6.78 5.07 -8.86
N LYS A 11 -6.99 4.84 -10.16
CA LYS A 11 -7.18 5.93 -11.12
C LYS A 11 -8.44 6.73 -10.76
N LEU A 12 -8.37 8.04 -10.94
CA LEU A 12 -9.50 8.91 -10.65
C LEU A 12 -10.55 8.82 -11.75
N ASP A 13 -11.79 8.57 -11.37
CA ASP A 13 -12.95 8.76 -12.24
C ASP A 13 -13.36 10.25 -12.35
N ASP A 14 -14.19 10.57 -13.34
CA ASP A 14 -14.60 11.95 -13.63
C ASP A 14 -15.37 12.58 -12.47
N ASP A 15 -16.15 11.78 -11.72
CA ASP A 15 -16.90 12.24 -10.54
C ASP A 15 -15.95 12.65 -9.40
N THR A 16 -14.88 11.89 -9.18
CA THR A 16 -13.84 12.20 -8.21
C THR A 16 -13.06 13.44 -8.65
N LYS A 17 -12.73 13.57 -9.94
CA LYS A 17 -12.10 14.79 -10.48
C LYS A 17 -12.98 16.03 -10.27
N ALA A 18 -14.28 15.92 -10.57
CA ALA A 18 -15.24 17.01 -10.33
C ALA A 18 -15.34 17.37 -8.84
N THR A 19 -15.25 16.39 -7.95
CA THR A 19 -15.25 16.60 -6.50
C THR A 19 -13.97 17.32 -6.04
N ILE A 20 -12.81 16.90 -6.52
CA ILE A 20 -11.52 17.56 -6.24
C ILE A 20 -11.59 19.04 -6.63
N THR A 21 -12.06 19.35 -7.84
CA THR A 21 -12.20 20.73 -8.33
C THR A 21 -13.12 21.57 -7.43
N LYS A 22 -14.23 21.00 -6.94
CA LYS A 22 -15.15 21.70 -6.02
C LYS A 22 -14.54 21.94 -4.63
N CYS A 23 -13.66 21.04 -4.19
CA CYS A 23 -13.03 21.11 -2.87
C CYS A 23 -11.78 22.00 -2.86
N ILE A 24 -11.01 22.04 -3.94
CA ILE A 24 -9.86 22.92 -4.11
C ILE A 24 -10.36 24.28 -4.62
N ARG A 25 -10.83 25.10 -3.69
CA ARG A 25 -11.43 26.43 -3.95
C ARG A 25 -10.36 27.50 -4.12
N ARG A 26 -9.47 27.32 -5.10
CA ARG A 26 -8.45 28.31 -5.50
C ARG A 26 -8.89 29.03 -6.78
N LYS A 27 -8.57 30.32 -6.89
CA LYS A 27 -9.01 31.16 -8.02
C LYS A 27 -8.21 30.88 -9.30
N ASP A 28 -6.97 30.47 -9.10
CA ASP A 28 -5.93 30.07 -10.05
C ASP A 28 -5.92 28.55 -10.26
N PHE A 29 -7.09 27.90 -10.14
CA PHE A 29 -7.16 26.44 -10.25
C PHE A 29 -6.65 25.96 -11.61
N GLU A 30 -5.68 25.05 -11.58
CA GLU A 30 -5.14 24.37 -12.76
C GLU A 30 -4.99 22.88 -12.46
N TRP A 31 -5.40 22.01 -13.38
CA TRP A 31 -5.22 20.57 -13.22
C TRP A 31 -3.82 20.15 -13.69
N SER A 32 -2.80 20.45 -12.88
CA SER A 32 -1.40 20.11 -13.18
C SER A 32 -0.61 19.72 -11.94
N GLU A 33 0.43 18.91 -12.12
CA GLU A 33 1.35 18.51 -11.04
C GLU A 33 1.92 19.73 -10.31
N ALA A 34 2.38 20.74 -11.05
CA ALA A 34 2.96 21.95 -10.49
C ALA A 34 1.98 22.71 -9.58
N PHE A 35 0.72 22.84 -10.01
CA PHE A 35 -0.33 23.45 -9.20
C PHE A 35 -0.57 22.66 -7.91
N PHE A 36 -0.74 21.34 -8.00
CA PHE A 36 -0.97 20.51 -6.82
C PHE A 36 0.23 20.51 -5.86
N LEU A 37 1.47 20.53 -6.35
CA LEU A 37 2.65 20.67 -5.50
C LEU A 37 2.68 22.02 -4.78
N SER A 38 2.31 23.11 -5.44
CA SER A 38 2.19 24.43 -4.80
C SER A 38 1.14 24.46 -3.67
N ILE A 39 0.10 23.62 -3.76
CA ILE A 39 -0.87 23.46 -2.68
C ILE A 39 -0.24 22.73 -1.49
N LEU A 40 0.56 21.68 -1.72
CA LEU A 40 1.22 20.95 -0.65
C LEU A 40 2.26 21.79 0.10
N GLU A 41 2.89 22.75 -0.57
CA GLU A 41 3.81 23.71 0.05
C GLU A 41 3.09 24.69 0.99
N ALA A 42 1.89 25.13 0.61
CA ALA A 42 1.11 26.11 1.36
C ALA A 42 -0.38 25.72 1.45
N PRO A 43 -0.73 24.65 2.19
CA PRO A 43 -2.11 24.19 2.28
C PRO A 43 -2.92 25.08 3.22
N ARG A 44 -4.11 25.48 2.79
CA ARG A 44 -5.07 26.25 3.62
C ARG A 44 -5.78 25.36 4.63
N THR A 45 -5.98 24.09 4.29
CA THR A 45 -6.68 23.13 5.16
C THR A 45 -6.13 21.71 5.00
N LYS A 46 -6.37 20.85 6.01
CA LYS A 46 -6.07 19.42 5.92
C LYS A 46 -6.86 18.69 4.81
N MET A 47 -8.04 19.19 4.48
CA MET A 47 -8.83 18.66 3.37
C MET A 47 -8.23 19.01 2.02
N GLU A 48 -7.63 20.20 1.90
CA GLU A 48 -6.91 20.60 0.70
C GLU A 48 -5.72 19.65 0.44
N VAL A 49 -4.96 19.30 1.48
CA VAL A 49 -3.90 18.28 1.40
C VAL A 49 -4.44 16.95 0.90
N TYR A 50 -5.53 16.46 1.50
CA TYR A 50 -6.15 15.19 1.11
C TYR A 50 -6.55 15.16 -0.38
N TRP A 51 -7.27 16.18 -0.85
CA TRP A 51 -7.70 16.23 -2.25
C TRP A 51 -6.54 16.41 -3.23
N THR A 52 -5.50 17.13 -2.80
CA THR A 52 -4.28 17.32 -3.59
C THR A 52 -3.51 16.02 -3.77
N VAL A 53 -3.35 15.23 -2.70
CA VAL A 53 -2.73 13.89 -2.78
C VAL A 53 -3.51 12.96 -3.71
N LEU A 54 -4.84 13.06 -3.72
CA LEU A 54 -5.67 12.31 -4.66
C LEU A 54 -5.47 12.80 -6.09
N ALA A 55 -5.48 14.11 -6.34
CA ALA A 55 -5.30 14.67 -7.67
C ALA A 55 -3.96 14.28 -8.32
N LEU A 56 -2.90 14.16 -7.51
CA LEU A 56 -1.59 13.67 -7.93
C LEU A 56 -1.59 12.22 -8.42
N ARG A 57 -2.67 11.44 -8.22
CA ARG A 57 -2.81 10.12 -8.85
C ARG A 57 -3.02 10.19 -10.36
N ASP A 58 -3.58 11.30 -10.84
CA ASP A 58 -3.93 11.48 -12.25
C ASP A 58 -2.82 12.18 -13.03
N CYS A 59 -2.17 13.18 -12.41
CA CYS A 59 -1.18 14.02 -13.08
C CYS A 59 0.20 14.03 -12.41
N GLY A 60 0.35 13.43 -11.24
CA GLY A 60 1.62 13.40 -10.52
C GLY A 60 2.62 12.45 -11.18
N THR A 61 3.88 12.80 -11.07
CA THR A 61 5.01 12.02 -11.57
C THR A 61 5.96 11.67 -10.43
N ALA A 62 7.09 11.03 -10.74
CA ALA A 62 8.15 10.80 -9.76
C ALA A 62 8.63 12.10 -9.08
N ALA A 63 8.44 13.28 -9.70
CA ALA A 63 8.76 14.57 -9.11
C ALA A 63 7.91 14.90 -7.87
N SER A 64 6.71 14.33 -7.74
CA SER A 64 5.83 14.50 -6.58
C SER A 64 6.23 13.66 -5.36
N VAL A 65 7.07 12.63 -5.55
CA VAL A 65 7.39 11.65 -4.49
C VAL A 65 7.99 12.30 -3.24
N PRO A 66 8.93 13.28 -3.31
CA PRO A 66 9.45 13.94 -2.12
C PRO A 66 8.35 14.60 -1.28
N ALA A 67 7.45 15.36 -1.90
CA ALA A 67 6.34 16.02 -1.21
C ALA A 67 5.37 15.00 -0.58
N LEU A 68 5.10 13.89 -1.28
CA LEU A 68 4.25 12.81 -0.76
C LEU A 68 4.89 12.08 0.42
N LYS A 69 6.23 11.95 0.46
CA LYS A 69 6.96 11.32 1.57
C LYS A 69 6.80 12.11 2.87
N GLU A 70 6.79 13.44 2.81
CA GLU A 70 6.55 14.30 3.98
C GLU A 70 5.15 14.08 4.60
N LEU A 71 4.20 13.59 3.80
CA LEU A 71 2.82 13.34 4.24
C LEU A 71 2.61 11.96 4.87
N LEU A 72 3.62 11.09 4.90
CA LEU A 72 3.52 9.74 5.48
C LEU A 72 3.27 9.76 7.00
N TYR A 73 3.57 10.88 7.67
CA TYR A 73 3.32 11.08 9.09
C TYR A 73 2.29 12.18 9.36
N PHE A 74 1.50 12.54 8.35
CA PHE A 74 0.49 13.58 8.48
C PHE A 74 -0.57 13.20 9.54
N PRO A 75 -1.13 14.16 10.31
CA PRO A 75 -2.08 13.84 11.38
C PRO A 75 -3.35 13.12 10.93
N LYS A 76 -3.79 13.30 9.68
CA LYS A 76 -5.00 12.66 9.13
C LYS A 76 -4.65 11.31 8.53
N GLN A 77 -5.31 10.24 8.99
CA GLN A 77 -5.15 8.87 8.49
C GLN A 77 -5.26 8.80 6.96
N ASP A 78 -6.32 9.37 6.38
CA ASP A 78 -6.55 9.30 4.94
C ASP A 78 -5.42 9.93 4.13
N VAL A 79 -4.75 10.97 4.66
CA VAL A 79 -3.62 11.59 3.96
C VAL A 79 -2.43 10.64 3.95
N LYS A 80 -2.11 10.00 5.08
CA LYS A 80 -1.01 9.01 5.14
C LYS A 80 -1.26 7.83 4.19
N ALA A 81 -2.49 7.30 4.24
CA ALA A 81 -2.93 6.18 3.41
C ALA A 81 -2.93 6.55 1.91
N CYS A 82 -3.50 7.71 1.55
CA CYS A 82 -3.50 8.14 0.16
C CYS A 82 -2.10 8.45 -0.32
N SER A 83 -1.21 9.00 0.51
CA SER A 83 0.15 9.35 0.11
C SER A 83 0.96 8.10 -0.25
N VAL A 84 0.92 7.05 0.58
CA VAL A 84 1.64 5.80 0.26
C VAL A 84 1.10 5.13 -1.01
N LEU A 85 -0.21 5.15 -1.21
CA LEU A 85 -0.83 4.58 -2.43
C LEU A 85 -0.56 5.42 -3.68
N THR A 86 -0.55 6.75 -3.57
CA THR A 86 -0.19 7.64 -4.68
C THR A 86 1.28 7.47 -5.03
N ILE A 87 2.18 7.31 -4.05
CA ILE A 87 3.59 6.96 -4.32
C ILE A 87 3.68 5.60 -5.03
N ALA A 88 2.93 4.59 -4.59
CA ALA A 88 2.87 3.28 -5.26
C ALA A 88 2.43 3.37 -6.72
N LEU A 89 1.43 4.20 -7.01
CA LEU A 89 0.94 4.41 -8.36
C LEU A 89 1.96 5.08 -9.29
N ILE A 90 2.63 6.14 -8.82
CA ILE A 90 3.49 6.96 -9.68
C ILE A 90 4.96 6.50 -9.72
N ALA A 91 5.43 5.85 -8.65
CA ALA A 91 6.82 5.42 -8.51
C ALA A 91 6.99 3.90 -8.66
N GLY A 92 5.92 3.12 -8.49
CA GLY A 92 5.93 1.67 -8.61
C GLY A 92 7.01 1.00 -7.77
N ALA A 93 7.68 0.01 -8.34
CA ALA A 93 8.73 -0.74 -7.65
C ALA A 93 9.93 0.11 -7.21
N SER A 94 10.17 1.30 -7.79
CA SER A 94 11.36 2.11 -7.46
C SER A 94 11.46 2.43 -5.96
N GLU A 95 10.31 2.54 -5.28
CA GLU A 95 10.17 2.85 -3.86
C GLU A 95 9.90 1.61 -2.98
N SER A 96 10.23 0.39 -3.45
CA SER A 96 10.03 -0.86 -2.70
C SER A 96 10.63 -0.83 -1.28
N LYS A 97 11.79 -0.20 -1.12
CA LYS A 97 12.44 -0.04 0.19
C LYS A 97 11.60 0.85 1.13
N LEU A 98 11.06 1.95 0.63
CA LEU A 98 10.20 2.84 1.41
C LEU A 98 8.99 2.08 1.98
N TYR A 99 8.32 1.28 1.16
CA TYR A 99 7.15 0.53 1.62
C TYR A 99 7.52 -0.48 2.72
N GLY A 100 8.65 -1.16 2.57
CA GLY A 100 9.20 -2.05 3.60
C GLY A 100 9.55 -1.31 4.90
N ASP A 101 10.21 -0.15 4.79
CA ASP A 101 10.54 0.70 5.94
C ASP A 101 9.26 1.15 6.67
N LEU A 102 8.25 1.60 5.93
CA LEU A 102 6.93 1.98 6.47
C LEU A 102 6.22 0.80 7.14
N LEU A 103 6.35 -0.42 6.61
CA LEU A 103 5.76 -1.60 7.22
C LEU A 103 6.38 -1.90 8.59
N LEU A 104 7.67 -1.63 8.78
CA LEU A 104 8.38 -1.90 10.02
C LEU A 104 8.41 -0.73 11.01
N ASP A 105 8.22 0.50 10.55
CA ASP A 105 8.35 1.70 11.38
C ASP A 105 7.27 1.80 12.48
N PRO A 106 7.61 1.74 13.78
CA PRO A 106 6.62 1.85 14.86
C PRO A 106 5.81 3.15 14.85
N LYS A 107 6.30 4.23 14.23
CA LYS A 107 5.61 5.53 14.14
C LYS A 107 4.55 5.58 13.04
N TYR A 108 4.67 4.72 12.03
CA TYR A 108 3.70 4.66 10.94
C TYR A 108 2.55 3.72 11.29
N SER A 109 1.34 4.26 11.50
CA SER A 109 0.18 3.46 11.93
C SER A 109 -0.54 2.73 10.80
N GLU A 110 -0.37 3.14 9.55
CA GLU A 110 -1.18 2.67 8.42
C GLU A 110 -0.59 1.43 7.73
N LYS A 111 -0.24 0.41 8.52
CA LYS A 111 0.48 -0.79 8.04
C LYS A 111 -0.23 -1.54 6.91
N GLY A 112 -1.56 -1.55 6.93
CA GLY A 112 -2.37 -2.14 5.87
C GLY A 112 -2.05 -1.53 4.51
N TYR A 113 -1.96 -0.20 4.43
CA TYR A 113 -1.68 0.50 3.18
C TYR A 113 -0.23 0.33 2.70
N ALA A 114 0.73 0.23 3.64
CA ALA A 114 2.11 -0.12 3.29
C ALA A 114 2.20 -1.53 2.70
N MET A 115 1.54 -2.52 3.33
CA MET A 115 1.48 -3.87 2.79
C MET A 115 0.76 -3.94 1.45
N TRP A 116 -0.30 -3.14 1.30
CA TRP A 116 -1.05 -3.08 0.06
C TRP A 116 -0.18 -2.56 -1.10
N ALA A 117 0.58 -1.49 -0.87
CA ALA A 117 1.58 -1.00 -1.83
C ALA A 117 2.63 -2.07 -2.17
N ILE A 118 3.11 -2.83 -1.17
CA ILE A 118 4.06 -3.92 -1.37
C ILE A 118 3.49 -4.98 -2.30
N ALA A 119 2.29 -5.48 -2.02
CA ALA A 119 1.65 -6.49 -2.85
C ALA A 119 1.36 -5.98 -4.27
N ALA A 120 1.01 -4.71 -4.42
CA ALA A 120 0.69 -4.14 -5.72
C ALA A 120 1.92 -3.97 -6.62
N VAL A 121 3.01 -3.39 -6.11
CA VAL A 121 4.11 -2.88 -6.97
C VAL A 121 5.52 -3.19 -6.51
N ALA A 122 5.73 -3.67 -5.28
CA ALA A 122 7.08 -3.85 -4.80
C ALA A 122 7.80 -5.02 -5.46
N ASP A 123 9.13 -4.90 -5.53
CA ASP A 123 10.03 -5.97 -5.93
C ASP A 123 10.67 -6.68 -4.73
N HIS A 124 11.63 -7.55 -5.02
CA HIS A 124 12.35 -8.37 -4.03
C HIS A 124 12.95 -7.58 -2.86
N ARG A 125 13.20 -6.27 -3.00
CA ARG A 125 13.76 -5.41 -1.93
C ARG A 125 12.83 -5.29 -0.71
N ALA A 126 11.55 -5.61 -0.84
CA ALA A 126 10.60 -5.59 0.29
C ALA A 126 10.48 -6.94 1.04
N ILE A 127 11.08 -8.04 0.55
CA ILE A 127 10.91 -9.39 1.12
C ILE A 127 11.25 -9.44 2.60
N ASP A 128 12.44 -8.95 2.97
CA ASP A 128 12.92 -9.07 4.34
C ASP A 128 12.05 -8.26 5.32
N ALA A 129 11.49 -7.13 4.87
CA ALA A 129 10.56 -6.34 5.66
C ALA A 129 9.24 -7.07 5.89
N VAL A 130 8.68 -7.73 4.88
CA VAL A 130 7.44 -8.52 5.02
C VAL A 130 7.67 -9.72 5.93
N VAL A 131 8.79 -10.44 5.75
CA VAL A 131 9.18 -11.56 6.63
C VAL A 131 9.31 -11.09 8.08
N ALA A 132 10.01 -9.98 8.33
CA ALA A 132 10.17 -9.42 9.67
C ALA A 132 8.81 -9.00 10.28
N TYR A 133 7.92 -8.39 9.49
CA TYR A 133 6.59 -8.00 9.92
C TYR A 133 5.74 -9.22 10.33
N PHE A 134 5.76 -10.30 9.54
CA PHE A 134 5.03 -11.54 9.87
C PHE A 134 5.61 -12.25 11.10
N ARG A 135 6.94 -12.32 11.23
CA ARG A 135 7.59 -12.89 12.42
C ARG A 135 7.22 -12.13 13.69
N LYS A 136 7.22 -10.79 13.64
CA LYS A 136 6.80 -9.94 14.76
C LYS A 136 5.33 -10.16 15.14
N ASN A 137 4.47 -10.50 14.18
CA ASN A 137 3.03 -10.66 14.38
C ASN A 137 2.55 -12.13 14.36
N THR A 138 3.46 -13.11 14.45
CA THR A 138 3.10 -14.54 14.32
C THR A 138 2.04 -14.96 15.34
N GLY A 139 2.13 -14.48 16.58
CA GLY A 139 1.11 -14.75 17.60
C GLY A 139 -0.29 -14.25 17.21
N LYS A 140 -0.38 -13.08 16.56
CA LYS A 140 -1.66 -12.53 16.08
C LYS A 140 -2.18 -13.31 14.87
N ILE A 141 -1.31 -13.67 13.94
CA ILE A 141 -1.65 -14.49 12.76
C ILE A 141 -2.25 -15.84 13.21
N ARG A 142 -1.58 -16.53 14.15
CA ARG A 142 -2.05 -17.82 14.69
C ARG A 142 -3.37 -17.72 15.47
N ARG A 143 -3.80 -16.53 15.87
CA ARG A 143 -5.11 -16.30 16.51
C ARG A 143 -6.15 -15.71 15.55
N GLY A 144 -5.79 -15.41 14.31
CA GLY A 144 -6.68 -14.72 13.36
C GLY A 144 -6.92 -13.25 13.70
N GLU A 145 -6.09 -12.65 14.54
CA GLU A 145 -6.27 -11.29 15.10
C GLU A 145 -5.48 -10.22 14.35
N LEU A 146 -4.72 -10.58 13.32
CA LEU A 146 -4.01 -9.59 12.51
C LEU A 146 -5.01 -8.92 11.56
N CYS A 147 -5.84 -8.04 12.12
CA CYS A 147 -6.91 -7.34 11.45
C CYS A 147 -6.39 -6.17 10.61
N SER A 148 -5.98 -6.47 9.39
CA SER A 148 -5.95 -5.57 8.23
C SER A 148 -5.67 -6.47 7.01
N GLY A 149 -6.12 -6.11 5.80
CA GLY A 149 -5.86 -6.89 4.57
C GLY A 149 -4.39 -7.26 4.30
N ALA A 150 -3.46 -6.71 5.10
CA ALA A 150 -2.04 -7.00 5.11
C ALA A 150 -1.64 -8.48 5.20
N VAL A 151 -2.44 -9.36 5.81
CA VAL A 151 -2.06 -10.79 5.86
C VAL A 151 -2.13 -11.40 4.47
N GLY A 152 -3.29 -11.33 3.83
CA GLY A 152 -3.48 -11.80 2.47
C GLY A 152 -2.50 -11.17 1.49
N ASP A 153 -2.36 -9.85 1.54
CA ASP A 153 -1.45 -9.11 0.64
C ASP A 153 0.02 -9.53 0.84
N GLY A 154 0.44 -9.72 2.10
CA GLY A 154 1.79 -10.21 2.40
C GLY A 154 2.02 -11.66 1.98
N ILE A 155 1.02 -12.54 2.11
CA ILE A 155 1.06 -13.92 1.60
C ILE A 155 1.25 -13.90 0.08
N GLU A 156 0.44 -13.12 -0.63
CA GLU A 156 0.49 -13.03 -2.08
C GLU A 156 1.87 -12.53 -2.54
N PHE A 157 2.36 -11.46 -1.93
CA PHE A 157 3.68 -10.92 -2.23
C PHE A 157 4.80 -11.94 -1.99
N LEU A 158 4.84 -12.57 -0.80
CA LEU A 158 5.86 -13.57 -0.47
C LEU A 158 5.78 -14.80 -1.38
N GLY A 159 4.58 -15.20 -1.78
CA GLY A 159 4.34 -16.32 -2.70
C GLY A 159 5.09 -16.17 -4.03
N ARG A 160 5.28 -14.94 -4.52
CA ARG A 160 6.04 -14.65 -5.75
C ARG A 160 7.54 -14.96 -5.62
N TYR A 161 8.06 -15.06 -4.40
CA TYR A 161 9.49 -15.19 -4.11
C TYR A 161 9.85 -16.45 -3.30
N ILE A 162 8.99 -17.48 -3.29
CA ILE A 162 9.27 -18.74 -2.59
C ILE A 162 10.51 -19.45 -3.15
N SER A 163 10.64 -19.49 -4.47
CA SER A 163 11.75 -20.16 -5.15
C SER A 163 13.08 -19.54 -4.73
N GLY A 164 13.93 -20.35 -4.09
CA GLY A 164 15.24 -19.91 -3.61
C GLY A 164 15.24 -19.18 -2.26
N ARG A 165 14.10 -19.12 -1.56
CA ARG A 165 13.97 -18.49 -0.22
C ARG A 165 13.38 -19.48 0.80
N PRO A 166 14.22 -20.35 1.41
CA PRO A 166 13.75 -21.32 2.41
C PRO A 166 13.07 -20.65 3.61
N ASP A 167 13.53 -19.46 4.00
CA ASP A 167 12.96 -18.66 5.08
C ASP A 167 11.51 -18.22 4.78
N VAL A 168 11.22 -17.86 3.54
CA VAL A 168 9.87 -17.52 3.07
C VAL A 168 8.99 -18.76 3.02
N LEU A 169 9.49 -19.87 2.48
CA LEU A 169 8.76 -21.14 2.43
C LEU A 169 8.36 -21.61 3.83
N MET A 170 9.30 -21.65 4.77
CA MET A 170 9.05 -22.06 6.16
C MET A 170 8.01 -21.16 6.84
N LEU A 171 8.07 -19.85 6.61
CA LEU A 171 7.10 -18.91 7.16
C LEU A 171 5.70 -19.17 6.60
N LEU A 172 5.55 -19.33 5.29
CA LEU A 172 4.26 -19.61 4.67
C LEU A 172 3.70 -20.98 5.06
N GLN A 173 4.55 -21.98 5.29
CA GLN A 173 4.14 -23.29 5.83
C GLN A 173 3.65 -23.22 7.29
N ASP A 174 4.26 -22.38 8.13
CA ASP A 174 3.75 -22.12 9.48
C ASP A 174 2.36 -21.48 9.43
N ILE A 175 2.18 -20.49 8.54
CA ILE A 175 0.88 -19.85 8.32
C ILE A 175 -0.14 -20.87 7.79
N TRP A 176 0.24 -21.70 6.82
CA TRP A 176 -0.59 -22.77 6.27
C TRP A 176 -1.08 -23.75 7.35
N SER A 177 -0.21 -24.14 8.28
CA SER A 177 -0.57 -25.02 9.41
C SER A 177 -1.65 -24.40 10.30
N ASN A 178 -1.73 -23.07 10.33
CA ASN A 178 -2.69 -22.30 11.11
C ASN A 178 -3.83 -21.71 10.25
N ARG A 179 -3.98 -22.11 8.97
CA ARG A 179 -4.92 -21.51 8.02
C ARG A 179 -6.39 -21.50 8.47
N HIS A 180 -6.79 -22.47 9.30
CA HIS A 180 -8.12 -22.55 9.90
C HIS A 180 -8.46 -21.38 10.85
N LYS A 181 -7.47 -20.56 11.20
CA LYS A 181 -7.62 -19.33 11.99
C LYS A 181 -7.70 -18.08 11.13
N LEU A 182 -7.48 -18.19 9.82
CA LEU A 182 -7.47 -17.07 8.90
C LEU A 182 -8.85 -16.85 8.27
N PRO A 183 -9.17 -15.62 7.86
CA PRO A 183 -10.35 -15.35 7.04
C PRO A 183 -10.32 -16.16 5.73
N PRO A 184 -11.49 -16.58 5.18
CA PRO A 184 -11.54 -17.35 3.94
C PRO A 184 -10.78 -16.73 2.76
N ALA A 185 -10.80 -15.40 2.64
CA ALA A 185 -10.07 -14.69 1.58
C ALA A 185 -8.54 -14.85 1.69
N ASP A 186 -7.99 -14.91 2.90
CA ASP A 186 -6.56 -15.09 3.12
C ASP A 186 -6.15 -16.56 2.93
N VAL A 187 -7.04 -17.49 3.28
CA VAL A 187 -6.86 -18.92 2.97
C VAL A 187 -6.81 -19.13 1.45
N ALA A 188 -7.72 -18.52 0.70
CA ALA A 188 -7.73 -18.61 -0.77
C ALA A 188 -6.42 -18.09 -1.39
N ARG A 189 -5.84 -17.02 -0.83
CA ARG A 189 -4.53 -16.51 -1.25
C ARG A 189 -3.40 -17.48 -0.94
N LEU A 190 -3.40 -18.09 0.25
CA LEU A 190 -2.45 -19.16 0.61
C LEU A 190 -2.55 -20.35 -0.34
N GLU A 191 -3.76 -20.78 -0.70
CA GLU A 191 -4.01 -21.91 -1.62
C GLU A 191 -3.53 -21.62 -3.05
N ALA A 192 -3.58 -20.36 -3.48
CA ALA A 192 -3.05 -19.92 -4.76
C ALA A 192 -1.52 -19.94 -4.83
N VAL A 193 -0.83 -19.95 -3.68
CA VAL A 193 0.63 -19.99 -3.64
C VAL A 193 1.16 -21.35 -4.10
N SER A 194 1.84 -21.36 -5.23
CA SER A 194 2.50 -22.56 -5.77
C SER A 194 3.68 -22.99 -4.88
N GLY A 195 3.78 -24.29 -4.59
CA GLY A 195 4.86 -24.85 -3.75
C GLY A 195 4.50 -25.08 -2.28
N LEU A 196 3.30 -24.67 -1.84
CA LEU A 196 2.77 -25.11 -0.55
C LEU A 196 2.10 -26.49 -0.65
N PRO A 197 2.05 -27.28 0.45
CA PRO A 197 1.46 -28.61 0.44
C PRO A 197 -0.03 -28.52 0.10
N ARG A 198 -0.46 -29.14 -1.00
CA ARG A 198 -1.88 -29.33 -1.30
C ARG A 198 -2.33 -30.61 -0.61
N THR A 199 -3.19 -30.47 0.40
CA THR A 199 -3.93 -31.61 0.98
C THR A 199 -5.15 -31.92 0.14
#